data_AF-A0A7C5GQ09-F1
#
_entry.id   AF-A0A7C5GQ09-F1
#
_cell.length_a   1.000
_cell.length_b   1.000
_cell.length_c   1.000
_cell.angle_alpha   90.00
_cell.angle_beta   90.00
_cell.angle_gamma   90.00
#
_symmetry.space_group_name_H-M   'P 1'
#
loop_
_entity.id
_entity.type
_entity.pdbx_description
1 polymer ?
#
loop_
_entity_poly.entity_id
_entity_poly.type
_entity_poly.pdbx_seq_one_letter_code
_entity_poly.pdbx_strand_id
1 'polypeptide(L)'
;MQLSNYEEFPTQLPIVIEDNLFLYPFMISPIFLSKKEDIDAASFAIEKNSLLFMTTTKDGFEDSRDKDSLHTIGVIGSIMRKVHMPDGRVKILFQGLAKGEIVSDIENIDIEDVLFQASMINLIENEPYQELKVHALIGVLNEKLQQLSKIQNYIPADLLKTISETDEPYRIADLVASVLKISKTDAYEIYKEQNIEERLMQLIDIIISEIESARVEKEIRSKVHTKIEQSNKEYFLKEQIKEINKELGSDSQRDEEIEEFRNKLEEIKPHISKDTYKEVSKQLDRFARMHPDSGDSQQIHTYLEWVFELPFGKLTSKSLKVSDVKRELDNDHFSLVKPKDRIVEFFSVRELANR
;
A
#
# COMPACT_ATOMS: atom_id res chain seq x y z
N MET A 1 35.59 -15.59 -21.00
CA MET A 1 36.06 -16.95 -21.37
C MET A 1 35.17 -17.44 -22.50
N GLN A 2 35.73 -17.96 -23.59
CA GLN A 2 34.94 -18.57 -24.67
C GLN A 2 34.66 -20.03 -24.32
N LEU A 3 33.47 -20.54 -24.64
CA LEU A 3 33.08 -21.95 -24.40
C LEU A 3 34.02 -22.95 -25.08
N SER A 4 34.73 -22.50 -26.14
CA SER A 4 35.75 -23.25 -26.87
C SER A 4 36.95 -23.72 -26.03
N ASN A 5 37.08 -23.25 -24.79
CA ASN A 5 38.12 -23.69 -23.86
C ASN A 5 37.70 -24.95 -23.06
N TYR A 6 36.50 -25.48 -23.30
CA TYR A 6 35.92 -26.63 -22.60
C TYR A 6 35.55 -27.74 -23.60
N GLU A 7 35.13 -28.89 -23.08
CA GLU A 7 34.77 -30.08 -23.88
C GLU A 7 33.64 -29.81 -24.88
N GLU A 8 33.57 -30.64 -25.94
CA GLU A 8 32.46 -30.59 -26.91
C GLU A 8 31.13 -30.99 -26.24
N PHE A 9 30.06 -30.27 -26.57
CA PHE A 9 28.71 -30.59 -26.10
C PHE A 9 28.09 -31.70 -26.96
N PRO A 10 27.28 -32.61 -26.39
CA PRO A 10 26.86 -32.66 -24.99
C PRO A 10 27.96 -33.20 -24.06
N THR A 11 28.12 -32.58 -22.89
CA THR A 11 29.11 -32.98 -21.86
C THR A 11 28.44 -33.14 -20.50
N GLN A 12 29.03 -33.97 -19.63
CA GLN A 12 28.53 -34.20 -18.28
C GLN A 12 28.99 -33.06 -17.37
N LEU A 13 28.03 -32.26 -16.87
CA LEU A 13 28.33 -31.14 -15.99
C LEU A 13 27.74 -31.36 -14.59
N PRO A 14 28.46 -30.94 -13.53
CA PRO A 14 27.88 -30.81 -12.20
C PRO A 14 26.72 -29.82 -12.21
N ILE A 15 25.65 -30.16 -11.50
CA ILE A 15 24.44 -29.36 -11.37
C ILE A 15 24.44 -28.68 -10.00
N VAL A 16 24.11 -27.39 -10.01
CA VAL A 16 23.74 -26.64 -8.80
C VAL A 16 22.35 -26.07 -8.99
N ILE A 17 21.53 -26.20 -7.95
CA ILE A 17 20.13 -25.81 -8.00
C ILE A 17 19.94 -24.54 -7.17
N GLU A 18 19.55 -23.46 -7.85
CA GLU A 18 19.23 -22.18 -7.24
C GLU A 18 17.71 -22.04 -7.11
N ASP A 19 17.23 -21.89 -5.87
CA ASP A 19 15.80 -21.89 -5.58
C ASP A 19 15.16 -20.51 -5.80
N ASN A 20 15.92 -19.41 -5.61
CA ASN A 20 15.33 -18.07 -5.53
C ASN A 20 15.62 -17.16 -6.73
N LEU A 21 16.77 -17.37 -7.37
CA LEU A 21 17.26 -16.46 -8.41
C LEU A 21 17.28 -17.16 -9.78
N PHE A 22 16.57 -16.59 -10.74
CA PHE A 22 16.73 -16.96 -12.15
C PHE A 22 17.97 -16.29 -12.72
N LEU A 23 18.83 -17.06 -13.38
CA LEU A 23 20.06 -16.56 -13.98
C LEU A 23 19.95 -16.55 -15.49
N TYR A 24 20.71 -15.64 -16.09
CA TYR A 24 20.85 -15.53 -17.54
C TYR A 24 22.31 -15.67 -17.94
N PRO A 25 22.58 -16.00 -19.22
CA PRO A 25 23.91 -15.87 -19.79
C PRO A 25 24.49 -14.47 -19.54
N PHE A 26 25.82 -14.36 -19.50
CA PHE A 26 26.60 -13.12 -19.26
C PHE A 26 26.51 -12.52 -17.84
N MET A 27 25.55 -12.93 -17.00
CA MET A 27 25.45 -12.44 -15.63
C MET A 27 26.60 -12.96 -14.77
N ILE A 28 27.11 -12.08 -13.90
CA ILE A 28 28.04 -12.44 -12.83
C ILE A 28 27.30 -12.26 -11.51
N SER A 29 26.88 -13.36 -10.90
CA SER A 29 26.03 -13.36 -9.71
C SER A 29 26.72 -14.04 -8.53
N PRO A 30 26.69 -13.43 -7.32
CA PRO A 30 27.12 -14.11 -6.11
C PRO A 30 26.05 -15.11 -5.67
N ILE A 31 26.40 -16.41 -5.64
CA ILE A 31 25.52 -17.49 -5.23
C ILE A 31 25.97 -18.03 -3.86
N PHE A 32 25.01 -18.27 -2.96
CA PHE A 32 25.27 -18.74 -1.61
C PHE A 32 24.83 -20.20 -1.48
N LEU A 33 25.80 -21.09 -1.41
CA LEU A 33 25.58 -22.52 -1.27
C LEU A 33 25.59 -22.92 0.20
N SER A 34 24.56 -23.65 0.61
CA SER A 34 24.38 -24.17 1.97
C SER A 34 24.35 -25.69 2.05
N LYS A 35 23.85 -26.36 1.01
CA LYS A 35 23.77 -27.82 0.93
C LYS A 35 25.13 -28.41 0.57
N LYS A 36 25.45 -29.57 1.15
CA LYS A 36 26.74 -30.21 0.94
C LYS A 36 26.92 -30.60 -0.52
N GLU A 37 25.88 -31.14 -1.16
CA GLU A 37 25.94 -31.59 -2.56
C GLU A 37 26.26 -30.45 -3.52
N ASP A 38 25.67 -29.27 -3.31
CA ASP A 38 25.93 -28.09 -4.14
C ASP A 38 27.35 -27.54 -3.91
N ILE A 39 27.82 -27.56 -2.65
CA ILE A 39 29.20 -27.14 -2.29
C ILE A 39 30.23 -28.07 -2.93
N ASP A 40 29.95 -29.37 -2.89
CA ASP A 40 30.76 -30.44 -3.45
C ASP A 40 30.83 -30.32 -4.98
N ALA A 41 29.68 -30.11 -5.66
CA ALA A 41 29.60 -29.82 -7.09
C ALA A 41 30.47 -28.62 -7.50
N ALA A 42 30.35 -27.51 -6.75
CA ALA A 42 31.12 -26.30 -7.00
C ALA A 42 32.63 -26.50 -6.76
N SER A 43 33.00 -27.33 -5.78
CA SER A 43 34.41 -27.64 -5.49
C SER A 43 35.02 -28.49 -6.61
N PHE A 44 34.31 -29.52 -7.04
CA PHE A 44 34.69 -30.36 -8.18
C PHE A 44 34.90 -29.53 -9.45
N ALA A 45 33.95 -28.64 -9.77
CA ALA A 45 34.04 -27.78 -10.95
C ALA A 45 35.30 -26.87 -10.93
N ILE A 46 35.66 -26.32 -9.77
CA ILE A 46 36.88 -25.50 -9.63
C ILE A 46 38.14 -26.34 -9.78
N GLU A 47 38.21 -27.49 -9.10
CA GLU A 47 39.41 -28.33 -9.07
C GLU A 47 39.73 -28.96 -10.43
N LYS A 48 38.70 -29.41 -11.15
CA LYS A 48 38.86 -29.97 -12.50
C LYS A 48 38.84 -28.91 -13.60
N ASN A 49 38.73 -27.62 -13.24
CA ASN A 49 38.55 -26.52 -14.19
C ASN A 49 37.41 -26.79 -15.20
N SER A 50 36.30 -27.32 -14.69
CA SER A 50 35.10 -27.68 -15.44
C SER A 50 34.06 -26.55 -15.39
N LEU A 51 33.13 -26.56 -16.34
CA LEU A 51 31.91 -25.78 -16.25
C LEU A 51 30.95 -26.37 -15.22
N LEU A 52 29.97 -25.56 -14.85
CA LEU A 52 28.87 -25.88 -13.96
C LEU A 52 27.56 -25.57 -14.68
N PHE A 53 26.55 -26.41 -14.48
CA PHE A 53 25.19 -26.14 -14.93
C PHE A 53 24.35 -25.63 -13.76
N MET A 54 23.79 -24.44 -13.88
CA MET A 54 22.88 -23.88 -12.90
C MET A 54 21.46 -23.95 -13.43
N THR A 55 20.59 -24.61 -12.67
CA THR A 55 19.16 -24.66 -12.95
C THR A 55 18.37 -24.16 -11.75
N THR A 56 17.07 -23.99 -11.93
CA THR A 56 16.15 -23.56 -10.88
C THR A 56 15.03 -24.59 -10.69
N THR A 57 14.46 -24.62 -9.49
CA THR A 57 13.27 -25.42 -9.16
C THR A 57 12.00 -24.85 -9.80
N LYS A 58 10.99 -25.66 -10.05
CA LYS A 58 9.65 -25.19 -10.38
C LYS A 58 9.00 -24.56 -9.15
N ASP A 59 8.07 -23.62 -9.37
CA ASP A 59 7.35 -22.97 -8.27
C ASP A 59 6.65 -24.01 -7.37
N GLY A 60 6.84 -23.88 -6.05
CA GLY A 60 6.27 -24.78 -5.04
C GLY A 60 7.06 -26.06 -4.78
N PHE A 61 8.20 -26.25 -5.46
CA PHE A 61 9.15 -27.34 -5.21
C PHE A 61 10.49 -26.84 -4.68
N GLU A 62 10.48 -25.71 -3.97
CA GLU A 62 11.65 -25.20 -3.28
C GLU A 62 12.23 -26.30 -2.37
N ASP A 63 13.56 -26.38 -2.32
CA ASP A 63 14.31 -27.43 -1.63
C ASP A 63 14.27 -28.85 -2.21
N SER A 64 13.33 -29.19 -3.11
CA SER A 64 13.36 -30.46 -3.82
C SER A 64 14.54 -30.50 -4.80
N ARG A 65 15.10 -31.70 -4.97
CA ARG A 65 16.25 -31.99 -5.85
C ARG A 65 15.96 -33.17 -6.79
N ASP A 66 14.68 -33.48 -6.96
CA ASP A 66 14.18 -34.53 -7.84
C ASP A 66 14.13 -34.02 -9.29
N LYS A 67 14.33 -34.89 -10.27
CA LYS A 67 14.32 -34.48 -11.69
C LYS A 67 13.03 -33.74 -12.08
N ASP A 68 11.89 -34.18 -11.57
CA ASP A 68 10.59 -33.62 -11.91
C ASP A 68 10.33 -32.23 -11.30
N SER A 69 11.06 -31.87 -10.24
CA SER A 69 10.95 -30.55 -9.62
C SER A 69 11.84 -29.50 -10.28
N LEU A 70 12.75 -29.88 -11.17
CA LEU A 70 13.70 -28.96 -11.78
C LEU A 70 13.25 -28.51 -13.17
N HIS A 71 13.67 -27.30 -13.52
CA HIS A 71 13.62 -26.83 -14.90
C HIS A 71 14.70 -27.54 -15.74
N THR A 72 14.32 -27.95 -16.96
CA THR A 72 15.23 -28.67 -17.88
C THR A 72 16.24 -27.75 -18.54
N ILE A 73 15.87 -26.48 -18.73
CA ILE A 73 16.71 -25.46 -19.33
C ILE A 73 17.30 -24.57 -18.23
N GLY A 74 18.60 -24.30 -18.33
CA GLY A 74 19.36 -23.52 -17.35
C GLY A 74 20.52 -22.76 -17.98
N VAL A 75 21.48 -22.40 -17.13
CA VAL A 75 22.66 -21.61 -17.52
C VAL A 75 23.92 -22.43 -17.31
N ILE A 76 24.68 -22.62 -18.37
CA ILE A 76 26.03 -23.15 -18.31
C ILE A 76 26.96 -21.98 -17.95
N GLY A 77 27.83 -22.17 -16.97
CA GLY A 77 28.74 -21.13 -16.53
C GLY A 77 29.99 -21.64 -15.83
N SER A 78 30.88 -20.71 -15.48
CA SER A 78 32.11 -21.00 -14.76
C SER A 78 32.11 -20.31 -13.39
N ILE A 79 32.87 -20.88 -12.45
CA ILE A 79 33.05 -20.28 -11.13
C ILE A 79 34.31 -19.41 -11.15
N MET A 80 34.13 -18.10 -11.00
CA MET A 80 35.25 -17.16 -10.98
C MET A 80 36.00 -17.18 -9.65
N ARG A 81 35.27 -17.37 -8.55
CA ARG A 81 35.83 -17.32 -7.19
C ARG A 81 34.95 -18.08 -6.20
N LYS A 82 35.59 -18.72 -5.22
CA LYS A 82 34.95 -19.34 -4.06
C LYS A 82 35.46 -18.67 -2.78
N VAL A 83 34.56 -18.41 -1.84
CA VAL A 83 34.87 -17.84 -0.52
C VAL A 83 34.07 -18.59 0.54
N HIS A 84 34.76 -19.12 1.55
CA HIS A 84 34.12 -19.72 2.72
C HIS A 84 33.61 -18.61 3.65
N MET A 85 32.35 -18.72 4.04
CA MET A 85 31.73 -17.82 5.01
C MET A 85 31.92 -18.39 6.43
N PRO A 86 31.98 -17.54 7.46
CA PRO A 86 32.20 -17.97 8.85
C PRO A 86 31.05 -18.80 9.44
N ASP A 87 29.88 -18.79 8.79
CA ASP A 87 28.69 -19.54 9.18
C ASP A 87 28.63 -20.95 8.56
N GLY A 88 29.68 -21.37 7.83
CA GLY A 88 29.76 -22.67 7.17
C GLY A 88 29.19 -22.68 5.74
N ARG A 89 28.57 -21.59 5.27
CA ARG A 89 28.14 -21.48 3.86
C ARG A 89 29.32 -21.19 2.94
N VAL A 90 29.13 -21.47 1.65
CA VAL A 90 30.11 -21.13 0.62
C VAL A 90 29.50 -20.10 -0.32
N LYS A 91 30.20 -18.98 -0.50
CA LYS A 91 29.85 -17.99 -1.51
C LYS A 91 30.67 -18.23 -2.76
N ILE A 92 30.02 -18.48 -3.89
CA ILE A 92 30.66 -18.55 -5.19
C ILE A 92 30.29 -17.31 -6.03
N LEU A 93 31.19 -16.89 -6.90
CA LEU A 93 30.90 -15.90 -7.93
C LEU A 93 30.75 -16.64 -9.27
N PHE A 94 29.50 -16.85 -9.68
CA PHE A 94 29.17 -17.61 -10.87
C PHE A 94 29.05 -16.67 -12.08
N GLN A 95 29.69 -17.02 -13.19
CA GLN A 95 29.59 -16.33 -14.47
C GLN A 95 28.80 -17.19 -15.45
N GLY A 96 27.60 -16.76 -15.83
CA GLY A 96 26.82 -17.39 -16.88
C GLY A 96 27.48 -17.18 -18.25
N LEU A 97 27.57 -18.25 -19.06
CA LEU A 97 28.21 -18.23 -20.37
C LEU A 97 27.23 -18.54 -21.50
N ALA A 98 26.39 -19.56 -21.33
CA ALA A 98 25.46 -20.00 -22.37
C ALA A 98 24.19 -20.63 -21.78
N LYS A 99 23.18 -20.76 -22.63
CA LYS A 99 21.98 -21.55 -22.36
C LYS A 99 22.26 -23.02 -22.62
N GLY A 100 21.81 -23.88 -21.70
CA GLY A 100 21.94 -25.32 -21.85
C GLY A 100 20.67 -26.05 -21.44
N GLU A 101 20.54 -27.29 -21.90
CA GLU A 101 19.42 -28.18 -21.60
C GLU A 101 19.92 -29.52 -21.05
N ILE A 102 19.23 -30.02 -20.02
CA ILE A 102 19.39 -31.37 -19.49
C ILE A 102 18.83 -32.37 -20.50
N VAL A 103 19.70 -33.21 -21.07
CA VAL A 103 19.32 -34.22 -22.08
C VAL A 103 19.30 -35.66 -21.55
N SER A 104 19.81 -35.90 -20.34
CA SER A 104 19.81 -37.21 -19.68
C SER A 104 19.13 -37.17 -18.30
N ASP A 105 19.06 -38.33 -17.64
CA ASP A 105 18.70 -38.38 -16.23
C ASP A 105 19.78 -37.73 -15.37
N ILE A 106 19.36 -37.20 -14.21
CA ILE A 106 20.27 -36.62 -13.21
C ILE A 106 20.80 -37.75 -12.36
N GLU A 107 22.12 -37.88 -12.31
CA GLU A 107 22.84 -38.92 -11.60
C GLU A 107 23.54 -38.33 -10.37
N ASN A 108 23.58 -39.10 -9.28
CA ASN A 108 24.42 -38.77 -8.13
C ASN A 108 25.82 -39.37 -8.37
N ILE A 109 26.81 -38.50 -8.48
CA ILE A 109 28.22 -38.86 -8.63
C ILE A 109 28.87 -38.87 -7.25
N ASP A 110 29.52 -39.98 -6.91
CA ASP A 110 30.34 -40.15 -5.70
C ASP A 110 31.78 -40.48 -6.10
N ILE A 111 32.66 -39.49 -6.02
CA ILE A 111 34.07 -39.60 -6.40
C ILE A 111 34.92 -38.84 -5.37
N GLU A 112 36.03 -39.42 -4.91
CA GLU A 112 37.01 -38.74 -4.05
C GLU A 112 36.40 -38.10 -2.77
N ASP A 113 35.41 -38.76 -2.15
CA ASP A 113 34.64 -38.28 -0.98
C ASP A 113 33.73 -37.05 -1.23
N VAL A 114 33.46 -36.75 -2.51
CA VAL A 114 32.62 -35.64 -2.98
C VAL A 114 31.34 -36.23 -3.60
N LEU A 115 30.17 -35.86 -3.07
CA LEU A 115 28.87 -36.33 -3.55
C LEU A 115 28.10 -35.17 -4.19
N PHE A 116 27.78 -35.26 -5.48
CA PHE A 116 27.05 -34.21 -6.19
C PHE A 116 26.16 -34.73 -7.31
N GLN A 117 25.22 -33.90 -7.76
CA GLN A 117 24.35 -34.20 -8.91
C GLN A 117 25.01 -33.77 -10.22
N ALA A 118 24.89 -34.58 -11.27
CA ALA A 118 25.36 -34.25 -12.61
C ALA A 118 24.43 -34.81 -13.68
N SER A 119 24.49 -34.23 -14.88
CA SER A 119 23.75 -34.73 -16.05
C SER A 119 24.51 -34.38 -17.32
N MET A 120 24.19 -35.08 -18.42
CA MET A 120 24.55 -34.63 -19.75
C MET A 120 23.78 -33.36 -20.07
N ILE A 121 24.52 -32.30 -20.40
CA ILE A 121 24.00 -30.99 -20.80
C ILE A 121 24.35 -30.78 -22.26
N ASN A 122 23.36 -30.36 -23.05
CA ASN A 122 23.58 -29.89 -24.42
C ASN A 122 23.48 -28.36 -24.49
N LEU A 123 24.17 -27.75 -25.45
CA LEU A 123 24.05 -26.32 -25.71
C LEU A 123 22.78 -26.07 -26.53
N ILE A 124 22.02 -25.05 -26.14
CA ILE A 124 20.88 -24.58 -26.95
C ILE A 124 21.40 -23.54 -27.94
N GLU A 125 21.34 -23.87 -29.22
CA GLU A 125 21.69 -22.96 -30.30
C GLU A 125 20.53 -21.99 -30.60
N ASN A 126 20.88 -20.79 -31.03
CA ASN A 126 19.91 -19.78 -31.40
C ASN A 126 19.29 -20.12 -32.77
N GLU A 127 17.96 -20.11 -32.86
CA GLU A 127 17.26 -20.28 -34.13
C GLU A 127 17.49 -19.08 -35.06
N PRO A 128 17.54 -19.31 -36.39
CA PRO A 128 17.59 -18.22 -37.36
C PRO A 128 16.30 -17.40 -37.31
N TYR A 129 16.42 -16.09 -37.54
CA TYR A 129 15.30 -15.15 -37.43
C TYR A 129 15.29 -14.14 -38.57
N GLN A 130 14.15 -13.46 -38.74
CA GLN A 130 14.02 -12.40 -39.74
C GLN A 130 14.57 -11.08 -39.20
N GLU A 131 15.79 -10.71 -39.62
CA GLU A 131 16.52 -9.54 -39.13
C GLU A 131 15.66 -8.26 -39.08
N LEU A 132 14.97 -7.90 -40.18
CA LEU A 132 14.18 -6.68 -40.25
C LEU A 132 13.09 -6.61 -39.17
N LYS A 133 12.40 -7.73 -38.93
CA LYS A 133 11.31 -7.80 -37.96
C LYS A 133 11.85 -7.75 -36.52
N VAL A 134 12.92 -8.50 -36.25
CA VAL A 134 13.59 -8.52 -34.94
C VAL A 134 14.17 -7.14 -34.59
N HIS A 135 14.81 -6.45 -35.55
CA HIS A 135 15.31 -5.09 -35.31
C HIS A 135 14.19 -4.10 -35.01
N ALA A 136 13.04 -4.20 -35.67
CA ALA A 136 11.89 -3.37 -35.36
C ALA A 136 11.37 -3.64 -33.93
N LEU A 137 11.28 -4.91 -33.52
CA LEU A 137 10.89 -5.30 -32.17
C LEU A 137 11.87 -4.80 -31.11
N ILE A 138 13.19 -4.91 -31.35
CA ILE A 138 14.22 -4.35 -30.46
C ILE A 138 14.06 -2.84 -30.32
N GLY A 139 13.74 -2.13 -31.42
CA GLY A 139 13.46 -0.70 -31.38
C GLY A 139 12.31 -0.35 -30.43
N VAL A 140 11.20 -1.10 -30.53
CA VAL A 140 10.04 -0.94 -29.63
C VAL A 140 10.41 -1.30 -28.19
N LEU A 141 11.11 -2.42 -27.98
CA LEU A 141 11.56 -2.87 -26.66
C LEU A 141 12.41 -1.81 -25.97
N ASN A 142 13.38 -1.23 -26.68
CA ASN A 142 14.25 -0.16 -26.17
C ASN A 142 13.46 1.10 -25.81
N GLU A 143 12.49 1.51 -26.64
CA GLU A 143 11.62 2.65 -26.35
C GLU A 143 10.82 2.40 -25.05
N LYS A 144 10.23 1.22 -24.90
CA LYS A 144 9.43 0.87 -23.71
C LYS A 144 10.31 0.75 -22.47
N LEU A 145 11.47 0.14 -22.57
CA LEU A 145 12.41 0.04 -21.45
C LEU A 145 12.88 1.41 -20.98
N GLN A 146 13.15 2.35 -21.89
CA GLN A 146 13.46 3.74 -21.55
C GLN A 146 12.28 4.49 -20.92
N GLN A 147 11.04 4.17 -21.30
CA GLN A 147 9.85 4.72 -20.65
C GLN A 147 9.72 4.18 -19.22
N LEU A 148 9.95 2.88 -19.02
CA LEU A 148 9.91 2.24 -17.71
C LEU A 148 10.98 2.83 -16.77
N SER A 149 12.22 3.01 -17.25
CA SER A 149 13.33 3.56 -16.44
C SER A 149 13.11 5.00 -15.97
N LYS A 150 12.27 5.78 -16.66
CA LYS A 150 11.88 7.14 -16.23
C LYS A 150 10.85 7.13 -15.11
N ILE A 151 10.10 6.04 -14.96
CA ILE A 151 9.08 5.88 -13.91
C ILE A 151 9.72 5.19 -12.70
N GLN A 152 10.56 4.19 -12.94
CA GLN A 152 11.19 3.34 -11.94
C GLN A 152 12.71 3.54 -11.90
N ASN A 153 13.26 3.86 -10.73
CA ASN A 153 14.68 4.18 -10.57
C ASN A 153 15.59 2.96 -10.31
N TYR A 154 15.07 1.73 -10.38
CA TYR A 154 15.89 0.54 -10.08
C TYR A 154 16.71 0.05 -11.28
N ILE A 155 16.46 0.57 -12.49
CA ILE A 155 17.19 0.19 -13.70
C ILE A 155 18.44 1.06 -13.85
N PRO A 156 19.66 0.50 -13.77
CA PRO A 156 20.89 1.29 -13.91
C PRO A 156 21.05 1.86 -15.32
N ALA A 157 21.51 3.11 -15.41
CA ALA A 157 21.73 3.78 -16.72
C ALA A 157 22.79 3.07 -17.57
N ASP A 158 23.83 2.52 -16.95
CA ASP A 158 24.90 1.79 -17.64
C ASP A 158 24.38 0.53 -18.34
N LEU A 159 23.35 -0.10 -17.78
CA LEU A 159 22.73 -1.29 -18.35
C LEU A 159 21.85 -0.95 -19.56
N LEU A 160 21.09 0.15 -19.49
CA LEU A 160 20.35 0.68 -20.64
C LEU A 160 21.29 0.98 -21.81
N LYS A 161 22.45 1.58 -21.51
CA LYS A 161 23.49 1.84 -22.51
C LYS A 161 24.03 0.55 -23.11
N THR A 162 24.37 -0.42 -22.26
CA THR A 162 24.86 -1.74 -22.70
C THR A 162 23.85 -2.44 -23.63
N ILE A 163 22.56 -2.41 -23.29
CA ILE A 163 21.50 -2.98 -24.12
C ILE A 163 21.41 -2.26 -25.47
N SER A 164 21.51 -0.94 -25.50
CA SER A 164 21.46 -0.16 -26.74
C SER A 164 22.66 -0.32 -27.67
N GLU A 165 23.82 -0.70 -27.11
CA GLU A 165 25.08 -0.91 -27.85
C GLU A 165 25.26 -2.39 -28.27
N THR A 166 24.38 -3.29 -27.82
CA THR A 166 24.45 -4.71 -28.16
C THR A 166 23.66 -4.98 -29.44
N ASP A 167 24.29 -5.64 -30.42
CA ASP A 167 23.64 -5.98 -31.69
C ASP A 167 22.97 -7.37 -31.70
N GLU A 168 23.28 -8.22 -30.71
CA GLU A 168 22.82 -9.61 -30.66
C GLU A 168 21.43 -9.74 -29.98
N PRO A 169 20.36 -10.13 -30.71
CA PRO A 169 18.99 -10.10 -30.20
C PRO A 169 18.72 -10.99 -28.97
N TYR A 170 19.25 -12.22 -28.98
CA TYR A 170 19.08 -13.15 -27.86
C TYR A 170 19.72 -12.60 -26.58
N ARG A 171 20.90 -11.97 -26.71
CA ARG A 171 21.58 -11.31 -25.62
C ARG A 171 20.83 -10.09 -25.11
N ILE A 172 20.23 -9.29 -26.00
CA ILE A 172 19.34 -8.19 -25.62
C ILE A 172 18.17 -8.72 -24.78
N ALA A 173 17.49 -9.77 -25.25
CA ALA A 173 16.37 -10.37 -24.53
C ALA A 173 16.78 -10.86 -23.13
N ASP A 174 17.92 -11.54 -23.01
CA ASP A 174 18.47 -11.99 -21.72
C ASP A 174 18.80 -10.83 -20.78
N LEU A 175 19.46 -9.78 -21.29
CA LEU A 175 19.80 -8.59 -20.50
C LEU A 175 18.54 -7.88 -20.00
N VAL A 176 17.54 -7.70 -20.86
CA VAL A 176 16.29 -7.05 -20.49
C VAL A 176 15.56 -7.88 -19.44
N ALA A 177 15.41 -9.18 -19.66
CA ALA A 177 14.76 -10.10 -18.72
C ALA A 177 15.45 -10.11 -17.34
N SER A 178 16.77 -9.98 -17.29
CA SER A 178 17.54 -9.94 -16.03
C SER A 178 17.26 -8.72 -15.15
N VAL A 179 16.72 -7.64 -15.73
CA VAL A 179 16.41 -6.39 -15.04
C VAL A 179 14.97 -6.35 -14.56
N LEU A 180 14.07 -6.99 -15.30
CA LEU A 180 12.65 -6.97 -15.00
C LEU A 180 12.37 -7.80 -13.74
N LYS A 181 11.45 -7.32 -12.91
CA LYS A 181 10.99 -8.04 -11.72
C LYS A 181 9.86 -8.98 -12.10
N ILE A 182 10.20 -9.99 -12.88
CA ILE A 182 9.26 -11.02 -13.33
C ILE A 182 9.21 -12.20 -12.35
N SER A 183 8.08 -12.90 -12.32
CA SER A 183 7.98 -14.14 -11.57
C SER A 183 8.94 -15.19 -12.14
N LYS A 184 9.36 -16.16 -11.32
CA LYS A 184 10.26 -17.23 -11.74
C LYS A 184 9.67 -18.08 -12.87
N THR A 185 8.38 -18.38 -12.77
CA THR A 185 7.62 -19.06 -13.83
C THR A 185 7.65 -18.28 -15.15
N ASP A 186 7.34 -16.98 -15.13
CA ASP A 186 7.35 -16.16 -16.35
C ASP A 186 8.78 -16.02 -16.91
N ALA A 187 9.78 -15.85 -16.04
CA ALA A 187 11.19 -15.81 -16.42
C ALA A 187 11.61 -17.08 -17.16
N TYR A 188 11.19 -18.24 -16.65
CA TYR A 188 11.48 -19.51 -17.28
C TYR A 188 10.79 -19.66 -18.63
N GLU A 189 9.50 -19.34 -18.75
CA GLU A 189 8.78 -19.45 -20.03
C GLU A 189 9.41 -18.56 -21.11
N ILE A 190 9.77 -17.32 -20.77
CA ILE A 190 10.50 -16.41 -21.67
C ILE A 190 11.89 -16.96 -22.00
N TYR A 191 12.60 -17.54 -21.02
CA TYR A 191 13.94 -18.06 -21.24
C TYR A 191 13.94 -19.35 -22.07
N LYS A 192 12.89 -20.17 -21.96
CA LYS A 192 12.70 -21.39 -22.74
C LYS A 192 12.35 -21.10 -24.20
N GLU A 193 11.64 -20.00 -24.48
CA GLU A 193 11.26 -19.62 -25.84
C GLU A 193 12.49 -19.46 -26.74
N GLN A 194 12.51 -20.22 -27.83
CA GLN A 194 13.62 -20.21 -28.80
C GLN A 194 13.36 -19.24 -29.94
N ASN A 195 12.09 -18.98 -30.26
CA ASN A 195 11.76 -17.97 -31.24
C ASN A 195 11.97 -16.58 -30.64
N ILE A 196 13.03 -15.91 -31.08
CA ILE A 196 13.39 -14.59 -30.58
C ILE A 196 12.30 -13.53 -30.83
N GLU A 197 11.50 -13.66 -31.89
CA GLU A 197 10.41 -12.72 -32.15
C GLU A 197 9.33 -12.82 -31.08
N GLU A 198 8.89 -14.04 -30.78
CA GLU A 198 7.91 -14.32 -29.71
C GLU A 198 8.45 -13.88 -28.36
N ARG A 199 9.72 -14.20 -28.09
CA ARG A 199 10.40 -13.81 -26.85
C ARG A 199 10.45 -12.29 -26.65
N LEU A 200 10.77 -11.54 -27.71
CA LEU A 200 10.78 -10.07 -27.66
C LEU A 200 9.37 -9.50 -27.47
N MET A 201 8.35 -10.08 -28.12
CA MET A 201 6.96 -9.67 -27.95
C MET A 201 6.48 -9.87 -26.50
N GLN A 202 6.76 -11.03 -25.90
CA GLN A 202 6.45 -11.32 -24.50
C GLN A 202 7.11 -10.29 -23.55
N LEU A 203 8.39 -9.96 -23.79
CA LEU A 203 9.10 -8.95 -22.99
C LEU A 203 8.48 -7.55 -23.15
N ILE A 204 8.07 -7.17 -24.37
CA ILE A 204 7.40 -5.89 -24.61
C ILE A 204 6.09 -5.81 -23.82
N ASP A 205 5.27 -6.86 -23.88
CA ASP A 205 3.98 -6.91 -23.19
C ASP A 205 4.14 -6.80 -21.66
N ILE A 206 5.13 -7.49 -21.10
CA ILE A 206 5.47 -7.40 -19.67
C ILE A 206 5.89 -5.98 -19.31
N ILE A 207 6.76 -5.34 -20.10
CA ILE A 207 7.19 -3.97 -19.84
C ILE A 207 6.02 -2.99 -19.91
N ILE A 208 5.09 -3.17 -20.86
CA ILE A 208 3.90 -2.34 -20.97
C ILE A 208 3.03 -2.48 -19.71
N SER A 209 2.75 -3.70 -19.27
CA SER A 209 2.01 -3.98 -18.03
C SER A 209 2.69 -3.35 -16.80
N GLU A 210 4.01 -3.45 -16.72
CA GLU A 210 4.79 -2.88 -15.63
C GLU A 210 4.75 -1.34 -15.64
N ILE A 211 4.80 -0.71 -16.82
CA ILE A 211 4.65 0.75 -16.97
C ILE A 211 3.27 1.20 -16.47
N GLU A 212 2.20 0.49 -16.83
CA GLU A 212 0.85 0.81 -16.39
C GLU A 212 0.71 0.69 -14.86
N SER A 213 1.18 -0.42 -14.30
CA SER A 213 1.20 -0.67 -12.86
C SER A 213 1.98 0.43 -12.12
N ALA A 214 3.18 0.76 -12.60
CA ALA A 214 4.03 1.79 -12.02
C ALA A 214 3.40 3.19 -12.07
N ARG A 215 2.63 3.51 -13.12
CA ARG A 215 1.89 4.78 -13.21
C ARG A 215 0.78 4.87 -12.17
N VAL A 216 0.00 3.80 -12.03
CA VAL A 216 -1.09 3.74 -11.03
C VAL A 216 -0.51 3.85 -9.62
N GLU A 217 0.57 3.13 -9.31
CA GLU A 217 1.25 3.24 -8.02
C GLU A 217 1.73 4.66 -7.72
N LYS A 218 2.32 5.34 -8.72
CA LYS A 218 2.77 6.73 -8.59
C LYS A 218 1.61 7.68 -8.33
N GLU A 219 0.49 7.50 -9.02
CA GLU A 219 -0.72 8.30 -8.81
C GLU A 219 -1.30 8.11 -7.40
N ILE A 220 -1.39 6.86 -6.93
CA ILE A 220 -1.85 6.53 -5.58
C ILE A 220 -0.92 7.17 -4.54
N ARG A 221 0.40 7.02 -4.71
CA ARG A 221 1.40 7.61 -3.81
C ARG A 221 1.26 9.14 -3.74
N SER A 222 1.05 9.80 -4.88
CA SER A 222 0.80 11.24 -4.92
C SER A 222 -0.48 11.63 -4.19
N LYS A 223 -1.60 10.93 -4.43
CA LYS A 223 -2.89 11.19 -3.77
C LYS A 223 -2.80 11.01 -2.25
N VAL A 224 -2.11 9.97 -1.79
CA VAL A 224 -1.88 9.72 -0.36
C VAL A 224 -1.01 10.84 0.23
N HIS A 225 0.05 11.26 -0.46
CA HIS A 225 0.92 12.32 0.02
C HIS A 225 0.17 13.64 0.19
N THR A 226 -0.62 14.06 -0.81
CA THR A 226 -1.42 15.30 -0.74
C THR A 226 -2.44 15.26 0.41
N LYS A 227 -3.09 14.11 0.66
CA LYS A 227 -3.99 13.95 1.82
C LYS A 227 -3.26 14.10 3.15
N ILE A 228 -2.06 13.54 3.28
CA ILE A 228 -1.24 13.67 4.49
C ILE A 228 -0.81 15.12 4.70
N GLU A 229 -0.35 15.81 3.65
CA GLU A 229 0.02 17.23 3.73
C GLU A 229 -1.16 18.10 4.15
N GLN A 230 -2.34 17.86 3.57
CA GLN A 230 -3.55 18.60 3.93
C GLN A 230 -3.93 18.34 5.39
N SER A 231 -3.92 17.08 5.84
CA SER A 231 -4.22 16.72 7.24
C SER A 231 -3.22 17.34 8.22
N ASN A 232 -1.93 17.36 7.89
CA ASN A 232 -0.89 17.99 8.72
C ASN A 232 -1.09 19.51 8.79
N LYS A 233 -1.43 20.13 7.66
CA LYS A 233 -1.73 21.57 7.59
C LYS A 233 -2.96 21.93 8.41
N GLU A 234 -4.03 21.15 8.31
CA GLU A 234 -5.25 21.35 9.11
C GLU A 234 -4.99 21.18 10.61
N TYR A 235 -4.21 20.16 11.00
CA TYR A 235 -3.79 19.98 12.39
C TYR A 235 -3.01 21.19 12.91
N PHE A 236 -2.02 21.65 12.13
CA PHE A 236 -1.21 22.81 12.49
C PHE A 236 -2.03 24.10 12.64
N LEU A 237 -2.93 24.37 11.70
CA LEU A 237 -3.83 25.53 11.76
C LEU A 237 -4.77 25.49 12.96
N LYS A 238 -5.29 24.31 13.31
CA LYS A 238 -6.12 24.15 14.52
C LYS A 238 -5.34 24.45 15.79
N GLU A 239 -4.11 23.98 15.89
CA GLU A 239 -3.27 24.26 17.06
C GLU A 239 -2.90 25.76 17.14
N GLN A 240 -2.65 26.41 16.00
CA GLN A 240 -2.45 27.87 15.96
C GLN A 240 -3.68 28.64 16.43
N ILE A 241 -4.89 28.29 15.95
CA ILE A 241 -6.13 28.94 16.39
C ILE A 241 -6.33 28.77 17.90
N LYS A 242 -6.02 27.57 18.43
CA LYS A 242 -6.15 27.27 19.85
C LYS A 242 -5.21 28.13 20.71
N GLU A 243 -3.96 28.32 20.30
CA GLU A 243 -3.04 29.22 21.01
C GLU A 243 -3.44 30.70 20.84
N ILE A 244 -3.93 31.12 19.66
CA ILE A 244 -4.45 32.48 19.45
C ILE A 244 -5.64 32.77 20.38
N ASN A 245 -6.62 31.86 20.49
CA ASN A 245 -7.79 32.01 21.35
C ASN A 245 -7.40 32.08 22.84
N LYS A 246 -6.34 31.37 23.22
CA LYS A 246 -5.76 31.41 24.57
C LYS A 246 -5.03 32.73 24.84
N GLU A 247 -4.32 33.28 23.86
CA GLU A 247 -3.67 34.60 23.97
C GLU A 247 -4.68 35.76 23.95
N LEU A 248 -5.79 35.64 23.22
CA LEU A 248 -6.84 36.67 23.11
C LEU A 248 -7.77 36.76 24.34
N GLY A 249 -7.65 35.85 25.32
CA GLY A 249 -8.37 35.97 26.61
C GLY A 249 -9.89 35.71 26.55
N SER A 250 -10.39 35.14 25.44
CA SER A 250 -11.81 34.83 25.20
C SER A 250 -12.46 33.81 26.16
N ASP A 251 -11.69 33.12 27.00
CA ASP A 251 -12.23 32.23 28.05
C ASP A 251 -12.92 33.03 29.19
N SER A 252 -12.47 34.26 29.48
CA SER A 252 -12.95 35.03 30.64
C SER A 252 -14.44 35.39 30.60
N GLN A 253 -14.97 35.91 29.48
CA GLN A 253 -16.38 36.30 29.37
C GLN A 253 -17.34 35.11 29.33
N ARG A 254 -16.92 33.99 28.72
CA ARG A 254 -17.74 32.78 28.63
C ARG A 254 -17.83 32.08 29.98
N ASP A 255 -16.72 32.03 30.72
CA ASP A 255 -16.71 31.45 32.06
C ASP A 255 -17.58 32.25 33.03
N GLU A 256 -17.59 33.60 32.92
CA GLU A 256 -18.50 34.46 33.67
C GLU A 256 -19.98 34.15 33.36
N GLU A 257 -20.35 34.01 32.08
CA GLU A 257 -21.72 33.69 31.66
C GLU A 257 -22.19 32.30 32.14
N ILE A 258 -21.30 31.30 32.09
CA ILE A 258 -21.60 29.95 32.58
C ILE A 258 -21.87 29.97 34.09
N GLU A 259 -21.08 30.73 34.86
CA GLU A 259 -21.29 30.88 36.30
C GLU A 259 -22.60 31.62 36.62
N GLU A 260 -22.98 32.64 35.84
CA GLU A 260 -24.30 33.28 35.98
C GLU A 260 -25.47 32.29 35.80
N PHE A 261 -25.41 31.43 34.77
CA PHE A 261 -26.44 30.42 34.56
C PHE A 261 -26.47 29.36 35.66
N ARG A 262 -25.32 29.00 36.24
CA ARG A 262 -25.26 28.10 37.40
C ARG A 262 -25.95 28.70 38.61
N ASN A 263 -25.72 29.99 38.88
CA ASN A 263 -26.36 30.70 39.97
C ASN A 263 -27.89 30.75 39.79
N LYS A 264 -28.37 31.12 38.59
CA LYS A 264 -29.81 31.12 38.27
C LYS A 264 -30.46 29.74 38.44
N LEU A 265 -29.75 28.66 38.08
CA LEU A 265 -30.24 27.28 38.27
C LEU A 265 -30.43 26.92 39.74
N GLU A 266 -29.51 27.31 40.60
CA GLU A 266 -29.63 27.07 42.05
C GLU A 266 -30.74 27.92 42.69
N GLU A 267 -31.00 29.14 42.20
CA GLU A 267 -32.12 29.97 42.67
C GLU A 267 -33.50 29.34 42.36
N ILE A 268 -33.69 28.79 41.15
CA ILE A 268 -34.98 28.19 40.75
C ILE A 268 -35.16 26.76 41.26
N LYS A 269 -34.09 26.10 41.70
CA LYS A 269 -34.05 24.70 42.16
C LYS A 269 -35.18 24.30 43.13
N PRO A 270 -35.57 25.12 44.12
CA PRO A 270 -36.68 24.77 45.04
C PRO A 270 -38.04 24.73 44.36
N HIS A 271 -38.18 25.32 43.17
CA HIS A 271 -39.44 25.58 42.48
C HIS A 271 -39.63 24.73 41.22
N ILE A 272 -38.70 23.83 40.91
CA ILE A 272 -38.72 22.98 39.72
C ILE A 272 -38.69 21.50 40.07
N SER A 273 -39.16 20.66 39.15
CA SER A 273 -39.14 19.21 39.32
C SER A 273 -37.71 18.65 39.20
N LYS A 274 -37.47 17.44 39.75
CA LYS A 274 -36.17 16.75 39.64
C LYS A 274 -35.77 16.49 38.18
N ASP A 275 -36.72 16.18 37.32
CA ASP A 275 -36.48 15.92 35.90
C ASP A 275 -36.10 17.20 35.15
N THR A 276 -36.76 18.31 35.48
CA THR A 276 -36.44 19.64 34.94
C THR A 276 -35.02 20.06 35.32
N TYR A 277 -34.63 19.92 36.59
CA TYR A 277 -33.27 20.25 37.04
C TYR A 277 -32.22 19.43 36.31
N LYS A 278 -32.45 18.11 36.16
CA LYS A 278 -31.54 17.21 35.48
C LYS A 278 -31.31 17.59 34.02
N GLU A 279 -32.37 17.94 33.28
CA GLU A 279 -32.24 18.31 31.87
C GLU A 279 -31.56 19.68 31.70
N VAL A 280 -31.92 20.68 32.51
CA VAL A 280 -31.29 22.01 32.45
C VAL A 280 -29.80 21.94 32.83
N SER A 281 -29.45 21.19 33.88
CA SER A 281 -28.06 20.96 34.28
C SER A 281 -27.25 20.27 33.16
N LYS A 282 -27.83 19.26 32.51
CA LYS A 282 -27.19 18.57 31.39
C LYS A 282 -26.93 19.49 30.20
N GLN A 283 -27.88 20.36 29.85
CA GLN A 283 -27.69 21.33 28.76
C GLN A 283 -26.68 22.42 29.14
N LEU A 284 -26.65 22.85 30.40
CA LEU A 284 -25.67 23.80 30.91
C LEU A 284 -24.23 23.23 30.88
N ASP A 285 -24.06 21.97 31.30
CA ASP A 285 -22.77 21.27 31.20
C ASP A 285 -22.33 21.07 29.76
N ARG A 286 -23.28 20.84 28.85
CA ARG A 286 -23.03 20.73 27.42
C ARG A 286 -22.61 22.09 26.85
N PHE A 287 -23.27 23.18 27.22
CA PHE A 287 -22.92 24.54 26.84
C PHE A 287 -21.50 24.91 27.28
N ALA A 288 -21.13 24.57 28.51
CA ALA A 288 -19.82 24.86 29.08
C ALA A 288 -18.66 24.17 28.33
N ARG A 289 -18.89 22.99 27.74
CA ARG A 289 -17.85 22.22 27.02
C ARG A 289 -17.81 22.51 25.51
N MET A 290 -18.79 23.23 24.99
CA MET A 290 -18.89 23.50 23.55
C MET A 290 -18.08 24.73 23.15
N HIS A 291 -17.68 24.76 21.87
CA HIS A 291 -16.99 25.91 21.30
C HIS A 291 -18.00 27.05 21.01
N PRO A 292 -17.69 28.33 21.32
CA PRO A 292 -18.58 29.47 21.11
C PRO A 292 -19.15 29.59 19.70
N ASP A 293 -18.31 29.43 18.69
CA ASP A 293 -18.73 29.58 17.29
C ASP A 293 -19.48 28.37 16.71
N SER A 294 -19.76 27.33 17.52
CA SER A 294 -20.58 26.22 17.04
C SER A 294 -22.03 26.68 16.92
N GLY A 295 -22.68 26.38 15.78
CA GLY A 295 -24.10 26.73 15.56
C GLY A 295 -25.05 26.17 16.62
N ASP A 296 -24.67 25.07 17.26
CA ASP A 296 -25.39 24.46 18.37
C ASP A 296 -25.21 25.24 19.70
N SER A 297 -24.10 25.95 19.90
CA SER A 297 -23.84 26.74 21.12
C SER A 297 -24.86 27.87 21.24
N GLN A 298 -25.16 28.57 20.14
CA GLN A 298 -26.17 29.63 20.13
C GLN A 298 -27.57 29.09 20.44
N GLN A 299 -27.91 27.89 19.93
CA GLN A 299 -29.21 27.27 20.19
C GLN A 299 -29.37 26.89 21.67
N ILE A 300 -28.34 26.32 22.28
CA ILE A 300 -28.35 25.95 23.69
C ILE A 300 -28.39 27.19 24.58
N HIS A 301 -27.67 28.25 24.22
CA HIS A 301 -27.70 29.54 24.91
C HIS A 301 -29.12 30.11 24.96
N THR A 302 -29.77 30.26 23.80
CA THR A 302 -31.15 30.76 23.73
C THR A 302 -32.14 29.88 24.49
N TYR A 303 -31.95 28.55 24.46
CA TYR A 303 -32.76 27.64 25.27
C TYR A 303 -32.58 27.90 26.78
N LEU A 304 -31.35 28.05 27.26
CA LEU A 304 -31.07 28.30 28.67
C LEU A 304 -31.65 29.65 29.11
N GLU A 305 -31.50 30.71 28.31
CA GLU A 305 -32.14 32.01 28.57
C GLU A 305 -33.65 31.88 28.73
N TRP A 306 -34.32 31.24 27.76
CA TRP A 306 -35.77 31.04 27.80
C TRP A 306 -36.23 30.28 29.04
N VAL A 307 -35.49 29.23 29.45
CA VAL A 307 -35.81 28.50 30.66
C VAL A 307 -35.71 29.41 31.89
N PHE A 308 -34.66 30.21 32.00
CA PHE A 308 -34.47 31.09 33.16
C PHE A 308 -35.40 32.31 33.17
N GLU A 309 -35.97 32.71 32.03
CA GLU A 309 -37.03 33.73 31.96
C GLU A 309 -38.38 33.23 32.48
N LEU A 310 -38.60 31.91 32.54
CA LEU A 310 -39.86 31.38 33.04
C LEU A 310 -40.01 31.64 34.55
N PRO A 311 -41.18 32.12 35.02
CA PRO A 311 -41.40 32.54 36.40
C PRO A 311 -41.65 31.34 37.33
N PHE A 312 -40.70 30.41 37.42
CA PHE A 312 -40.79 29.25 38.31
C PHE A 312 -41.06 29.68 39.76
N GLY A 313 -42.05 29.06 40.39
CA GLY A 313 -42.43 29.36 41.78
C GLY A 313 -43.26 30.63 42.01
N LYS A 314 -43.36 31.54 41.03
CA LYS A 314 -44.19 32.75 41.14
C LYS A 314 -45.61 32.47 40.68
N LEU A 315 -46.42 31.92 41.58
CA LEU A 315 -47.84 31.68 41.34
C LEU A 315 -48.67 32.89 41.77
N THR A 316 -49.66 33.26 40.95
CA THR A 316 -50.66 34.26 41.34
C THR A 316 -51.72 33.64 42.24
N SER A 317 -52.16 34.37 43.27
CA SER A 317 -53.24 33.96 44.19
C SER A 317 -54.64 34.26 43.67
N LYS A 318 -54.75 34.90 42.50
CA LYS A 318 -56.03 35.32 41.92
C LYS A 318 -56.73 34.13 41.26
N SER A 319 -57.97 33.84 41.67
CA SER A 319 -58.82 32.86 40.99
C SER A 319 -59.03 33.29 39.54
N LEU A 320 -58.72 32.41 38.59
CA LEU A 320 -58.88 32.68 37.17
C LEU A 320 -60.38 32.68 36.83
N LYS A 321 -60.96 33.86 36.61
CA LYS A 321 -62.34 34.03 36.15
C LYS A 321 -62.34 34.35 34.66
N VAL A 322 -62.98 33.53 33.84
CA VAL A 322 -63.05 33.74 32.40
C VAL A 322 -63.67 35.09 32.02
N SER A 323 -64.59 35.60 32.83
CA SER A 323 -65.19 36.93 32.64
C SER A 323 -64.16 38.06 32.66
N ASP A 324 -63.13 37.95 33.50
CA ASP A 324 -62.06 38.94 33.58
C ASP A 324 -61.13 38.84 32.36
N VAL A 325 -60.83 37.61 31.91
CA VAL A 325 -60.01 37.35 30.70
C VAL A 325 -60.67 37.93 29.46
N LYS A 326 -61.98 37.70 29.27
CA LYS A 326 -62.73 38.26 28.15
C LYS A 326 -62.73 39.79 28.16
N ARG A 327 -62.94 40.39 29.34
CA ARG A 327 -62.95 41.86 29.50
C ARG A 327 -61.61 42.49 29.13
N GLU A 328 -60.49 41.96 29.62
CA GLU A 328 -59.16 42.50 29.29
C GLU A 328 -58.82 42.30 27.81
N LEU A 329 -59.14 41.13 27.24
CA LEU A 329 -58.96 40.89 25.81
C LEU A 329 -59.78 41.88 24.95
N ASP A 330 -60.99 42.23 25.39
CA ASP A 330 -61.85 43.23 24.74
C ASP A 330 -61.35 44.67 24.87
N ASN A 331 -60.70 45.01 25.99
CA ASN A 331 -60.09 46.32 26.21
C ASN A 331 -58.77 46.49 25.43
N ASP A 332 -57.88 45.51 25.49
CA ASP A 332 -56.51 45.65 24.97
C ASP A 332 -56.40 45.44 23.46
N HIS A 333 -57.34 44.72 22.84
CA HIS A 333 -57.23 44.31 21.44
C HIS A 333 -58.52 44.58 20.66
N PHE A 334 -58.54 45.56 19.75
CA PHE A 334 -59.73 45.82 18.95
C PHE A 334 -59.90 44.81 17.79
N SER A 335 -61.13 44.34 17.52
CA SER A 335 -61.54 43.54 16.33
C SER A 335 -61.02 42.08 16.17
N LEU A 336 -60.34 41.49 17.15
CA LEU A 336 -59.87 40.08 17.08
C LEU A 336 -60.88 39.05 17.62
N VAL A 337 -62.09 38.98 17.07
CA VAL A 337 -63.19 38.14 17.62
C VAL A 337 -62.80 36.65 17.70
N LYS A 338 -62.40 36.03 16.57
CA LYS A 338 -62.09 34.58 16.52
C LYS A 338 -60.91 34.16 17.43
N PRO A 339 -59.76 34.86 17.46
CA PRO A 339 -58.67 34.51 18.39
C PRO A 339 -59.07 34.66 19.86
N LYS A 340 -59.80 35.73 20.20
CA LYS A 340 -60.26 35.95 21.58
C LYS A 340 -61.19 34.86 22.06
N ASP A 341 -62.19 34.49 21.24
CA ASP A 341 -63.12 33.42 21.60
C ASP A 341 -62.38 32.11 21.88
N ARG A 342 -61.34 31.79 21.10
CA ARG A 342 -60.53 30.57 21.30
C ARG A 342 -59.67 30.63 22.57
N ILE A 343 -59.12 31.79 22.91
CA ILE A 343 -58.38 32.00 24.16
C ILE A 343 -59.34 31.88 25.35
N VAL A 344 -60.52 32.51 25.26
CA VAL A 344 -61.58 32.46 26.26
C VAL A 344 -62.07 31.02 26.46
N GLU A 345 -62.27 30.24 25.39
CA GLU A 345 -62.61 28.81 25.44
C GLU A 345 -61.55 28.00 26.19
N PHE A 346 -60.26 28.20 25.87
CA PHE A 346 -59.17 27.51 26.56
C PHE A 346 -59.17 27.80 28.07
N PHE A 347 -59.33 29.07 28.44
CA PHE A 347 -59.42 29.45 29.86
C PHE A 347 -60.72 28.96 30.51
N SER A 348 -61.81 28.81 29.76
CA SER A 348 -63.07 28.22 30.25
C SER A 348 -62.92 26.75 30.62
N VAL A 349 -62.19 26.00 29.80
CA VAL A 349 -61.86 24.59 30.11
C VAL A 349 -60.94 24.51 31.33
N ARG A 350 -59.95 25.40 31.47
CA ARG A 350 -59.09 25.44 32.67
C ARG A 350 -59.84 25.87 33.94
N GLU A 351 -60.81 26.78 33.86
CA GLU A 351 -61.67 27.16 35.00
C GLU A 351 -62.54 25.98 35.45
N LEU A 352 -63.06 25.17 34.51
CA LEU A 352 -63.81 23.95 34.81
C LEU A 352 -62.93 22.83 35.41
N ALA A 353 -61.69 22.69 34.94
CA ALA A 353 -60.75 21.66 35.43
C ALA A 353 -60.11 21.97 36.78
N ASN A 354 -60.16 23.23 37.24
CA ASN A 354 -59.65 23.69 38.54
C ASN A 354 -60.75 23.75 39.64
N ARG A 355 -61.95 23.22 39.37
CA ARG A 355 -62.93 22.83 40.39
C ARG A 355 -62.69 21.39 40.82
#